data_AF-A0A855K9F0-F1
#
_entry.id   AF-A0A855K9F0-F1
#
_cell.length_a   1.000
_cell.length_b   1.000
_cell.length_c   1.000
_cell.angle_alpha   90.00
_cell.angle_beta   90.00
_cell.angle_gamma   90.00
#
_symmetry.space_group_name_H-M   'P 1'
#
loop_
_entity.id
_entity.type
_entity.pdbx_description
1 polymer ?
#
loop_
_entity_poly.entity_id
_entity_poly.type
_entity_poly.pdbx_seq_one_letter_code
_entity_poly.pdbx_strand_id
1 'polypeptide(L)'
;IKVLLNLALIAGDALVRGGQLDVGAESNDGQVEIVVRADGPRIVLDAEMRAALTGTQGEAVITPRAAAAYLVQALVAEGGGIVQVSDPEDSVLLFGAAFKAG
;
A
#
# COMPACT_ATOMS: atom_id res chain seq x y z
N ILE A 1 -9.70 -7.86 3.86
CA ILE A 1 -9.97 -7.76 2.40
C ILE A 1 -9.71 -6.34 1.85
N LYS A 2 -10.30 -5.26 2.41
CA LYS A 2 -10.14 -3.89 1.89
C LYS A 2 -8.68 -3.45 1.71
N VAL A 3 -7.81 -3.78 2.67
CA VAL A 3 -6.38 -3.44 2.62
C VAL A 3 -5.71 -4.04 1.39
N LEU A 4 -5.84 -5.36 1.18
CA LEU A 4 -5.26 -6.07 0.04
C LEU A 4 -5.70 -5.49 -1.29
N LEU A 5 -7.01 -5.30 -1.48
CA LEU A 5 -7.55 -4.82 -2.75
C LEU A 5 -7.08 -3.40 -3.09
N ASN A 6 -7.02 -2.52 -2.09
CA ASN A 6 -6.52 -1.16 -2.31
C ASN A 6 -5.01 -1.14 -2.57
N LEU A 7 -4.21 -1.94 -1.85
CA LEU A 7 -2.78 -2.05 -2.14
C LEU A 7 -2.52 -2.59 -3.55
N ALA A 8 -3.26 -3.61 -3.98
CA ALA A 8 -3.17 -4.15 -5.33
C ALA A 8 -3.59 -3.13 -6.41
N LEU A 9 -4.66 -2.37 -6.16
CA LEU A 9 -5.12 -1.30 -7.05
C LEU A 9 -4.03 -0.21 -7.20
N ILE A 10 -3.52 0.29 -6.08
CA ILE A 10 -2.48 1.34 -6.09
C ILE A 10 -1.20 0.85 -6.77
N ALA A 11 -0.81 -0.40 -6.53
CA ALA A 11 0.36 -1.00 -7.16
C ALA A 11 0.16 -1.14 -8.68
N GLY A 12 -1.05 -1.51 -9.12
CA GLY A 12 -1.42 -1.56 -10.53
C GLY A 12 -1.38 -0.18 -11.20
N ASP A 13 -1.93 0.85 -10.55
CA ASP A 13 -1.90 2.22 -11.05
C ASP A 13 -0.46 2.77 -11.16
N ALA A 14 0.45 2.30 -10.30
CA ALA A 14 1.86 2.65 -10.37
C ALA A 14 2.57 2.05 -11.59
N LEU A 15 2.06 0.95 -12.17
CA LEU A 15 2.58 0.32 -13.38
C LEU A 15 2.08 1.03 -14.65
N VAL A 16 2.52 2.26 -14.86
CA VAL A 16 2.08 3.14 -15.97
C VAL A 16 2.34 2.58 -17.37
N ARG A 17 3.12 1.50 -17.51
CA ARG A 17 3.38 0.78 -18.77
C ARG A 17 3.14 -0.74 -18.64
N GLY A 18 2.27 -1.14 -17.72
CA GLY A 18 2.03 -2.54 -17.41
C GLY A 18 3.20 -3.21 -16.69
N GLY A 19 3.10 -4.51 -16.46
CA GLY A 19 4.06 -5.27 -15.68
C GLY A 19 3.41 -6.49 -15.02
N GLN A 20 4.01 -6.93 -13.93
CA GLN A 20 3.54 -8.03 -13.10
C GLN A 20 3.23 -7.52 -11.69
N LEU A 21 2.12 -8.02 -11.13
CA LEU A 21 1.78 -7.88 -9.72
C LEU A 21 1.84 -9.25 -9.06
N ASP A 22 2.67 -9.38 -8.03
CA ASP A 22 2.67 -10.54 -7.14
C ASP A 22 2.01 -10.14 -5.81
N VAL A 23 1.01 -10.90 -5.39
CA VAL A 23 0.25 -10.62 -4.16
C VAL A 23 0.36 -11.82 -3.22
N GLY A 24 0.97 -11.60 -2.06
CA GLY A 24 1.02 -12.55 -0.96
C GLY A 24 0.14 -12.07 0.20
N ALA A 25 -0.57 -13.00 0.83
CA ALA A 25 -1.26 -12.70 2.07
C ALA A 25 -1.28 -13.94 2.97
N GLU A 26 -1.01 -13.73 4.25
CA GLU A 26 -1.06 -14.77 5.28
C GLU A 26 -1.89 -14.25 6.46
N SER A 27 -2.52 -15.19 7.17
CA SER A 27 -3.26 -14.91 8.39
C SER A 27 -2.86 -15.95 9.42
N ASN A 28 -2.21 -15.51 10.49
CA ASN A 28 -1.77 -16.37 11.58
C ASN A 28 -2.18 -15.76 12.93
N ASP A 29 -2.84 -16.54 13.79
CA ASP A 29 -3.27 -16.12 15.13
C ASP A 29 -3.96 -14.74 15.20
N GLY A 30 -4.75 -14.41 14.18
CA GLY A 30 -5.48 -13.14 14.06
C GLY A 30 -4.64 -11.96 13.54
N GLN A 31 -3.33 -12.15 13.33
CA GLN A 31 -2.48 -11.23 12.60
C GLN A 31 -2.57 -11.52 11.10
N VAL A 32 -2.81 -10.48 10.32
CA VAL A 32 -2.82 -10.52 8.86
C VAL A 32 -1.58 -9.82 8.34
N GLU A 33 -0.88 -10.47 7.42
CA GLU A 33 0.25 -9.93 6.69
C GLU A 33 -0.07 -9.93 5.20
N ILE A 34 0.19 -8.80 4.53
CA ILE A 34 -0.04 -8.62 3.11
C ILE A 34 1.22 -8.04 2.49
N VAL A 35 1.65 -8.62 1.37
CA VAL A 35 2.72 -8.09 0.54
C VAL A 35 2.21 -7.96 -0.88
N VAL A 36 2.40 -6.78 -1.48
CA VAL A 36 2.14 -6.54 -2.90
C VAL A 36 3.42 -6.07 -3.55
N ARG A 37 3.91 -6.83 -4.52
CA ARG A 37 5.08 -6.48 -5.35
C ARG A 37 4.60 -6.08 -6.73
N ALA A 38 5.06 -4.94 -7.23
CA ALA A 38 4.86 -4.49 -8.59
C ALA A 38 6.21 -4.38 -9.31
N ASP A 39 6.32 -5.01 -10.47
CA ASP A 39 7.52 -5.03 -11.29
C ASP A 39 7.14 -4.72 -12.75
N GLY A 40 7.86 -3.82 -13.40
CA GLY A 40 7.56 -3.44 -14.76
C GLY A 40 8.52 -2.40 -15.35
N PRO A 41 8.40 -2.14 -16.67
CA PRO A 41 9.31 -1.27 -17.41
C PRO A 41 9.26 0.21 -16.98
N ARG A 42 8.21 0.62 -16.26
CA ARG A 42 8.11 1.96 -15.67
C ARG A 42 7.15 1.94 -14.49
N ILE A 43 7.67 2.25 -13.31
CA ILE A 43 6.93 2.28 -12.05
C ILE A 43 6.93 3.72 -11.52
N VAL A 44 5.76 4.26 -11.19
CA VAL A 44 5.64 5.62 -10.63
C VAL A 44 4.64 5.60 -9.49
N LEU A 45 5.12 5.81 -8.26
CA LEU A 45 4.29 6.09 -7.11
C LEU A 45 4.55 7.52 -6.66
N ASP A 46 3.53 8.37 -6.75
CA ASP A 46 3.66 9.77 -6.39
C ASP A 46 3.82 9.99 -4.87
N ALA A 47 4.38 11.14 -4.50
CA ALA A 47 4.72 11.45 -3.11
C ALA A 47 3.48 11.59 -2.21
N GLU A 48 2.35 12.02 -2.77
CA GLU A 48 1.07 12.14 -2.06
C GLU A 48 0.57 10.75 -1.65
N MET A 49 0.56 9.80 -2.58
CA MET A 49 0.17 8.40 -2.32
C MET A 49 1.11 7.73 -1.31
N ARG A 50 2.43 7.97 -1.41
CA ARG A 50 3.40 7.50 -0.42
C ARG A 50 3.08 8.05 0.97
N ALA A 51 2.89 9.36 1.08
CA ALA A 51 2.63 10.02 2.35
C ALA A 51 1.31 9.55 2.99
N ALA A 52 0.28 9.29 2.17
CA ALA A 52 -0.99 8.76 2.63
C ALA A 52 -0.87 7.31 3.14
N LEU A 53 -0.13 6.45 2.44
CA LEU A 53 0.11 5.06 2.86
C LEU A 53 0.93 4.99 4.16
N THR A 54 1.95 5.84 4.31
CA THR A 54 2.83 5.83 5.49
C THR A 54 2.34 6.74 6.63
N GLY A 55 1.23 7.44 6.45
CA GLY A 55 0.66 8.33 7.48
C GLY A 55 1.48 9.59 7.74
N THR A 56 2.31 10.03 6.79
CA THR A 56 3.22 11.19 6.92
C THR A 56 2.69 12.46 6.28
N GLN A 57 1.45 12.45 5.78
CA GLN A 57 0.78 13.56 5.09
C GLN A 57 0.40 14.76 6.01
N GLY A 58 0.43 14.60 7.34
CA GLY A 58 0.03 15.63 8.29
C GLY A 58 -1.49 15.92 8.32
N GLU A 59 -1.88 17.14 8.69
CA GLU A 59 -3.29 17.60 8.76
C GLU A 59 -3.87 18.01 7.39
N ALA A 60 -3.17 17.72 6.30
CA ALA A 60 -3.62 18.10 4.96
C ALA A 60 -4.96 17.41 4.59
N VAL A 61 -5.81 18.14 3.87
CA VAL A 61 -7.07 17.59 3.35
C VAL A 61 -6.77 16.43 2.41
N ILE A 62 -7.30 15.25 2.72
CA ILE A 62 -7.19 14.06 1.88
C ILE A 62 -7.86 14.33 0.54
N THR A 63 -7.11 14.24 -0.54
CA THR A 63 -7.68 14.38 -1.88
C THR A 63 -8.45 13.11 -2.27
N PRO A 64 -9.37 13.18 -3.25
CA PRO A 64 -10.03 12.00 -3.78
C PRO A 64 -9.06 10.93 -4.31
N ARG A 65 -7.89 11.33 -4.82
CA ARG A 65 -6.85 10.42 -5.33
C ARG A 65 -6.18 9.65 -4.19
N ALA A 66 -5.86 10.32 -3.09
CA ALA A 66 -5.20 9.71 -1.93
C ALA A 66 -6.14 8.93 -1.00
N ALA A 67 -7.47 9.01 -1.21
CA ALA A 67 -8.45 8.42 -0.32
C ALA A 67 -8.29 6.91 -0.09
N ALA A 68 -7.93 6.14 -1.14
CA ALA A 68 -7.69 4.70 -1.02
C ALA A 68 -6.45 4.38 -0.17
N ALA A 69 -5.36 5.12 -0.39
CA ALA A 69 -4.12 5.01 0.39
C ALA A 69 -4.35 5.37 1.87
N TYR A 70 -5.10 6.45 2.12
CA TYR A 70 -5.48 6.85 3.47
C TYR A 70 -6.34 5.78 4.16
N LEU A 71 -7.33 5.20 3.46
CA LEU A 71 -8.16 4.14 4.03
C LEU A 71 -7.33 2.92 4.40
N VAL A 72 -6.35 2.54 3.58
CA VAL A 72 -5.40 1.47 3.90
C VAL A 72 -4.67 1.78 5.20
N GLN A 73 -4.06 2.97 5.30
CA GLN A 73 -3.33 3.39 6.49
C GLN A 73 -4.21 3.38 7.73
N ALA A 74 -5.43 3.90 7.63
CA ALA A 74 -6.37 4.01 8.76
C ALA A 74 -6.80 2.63 9.27
N LEU A 75 -7.15 1.70 8.37
CA LEU A 75 -7.55 0.33 8.75
C LEU A 75 -6.39 -0.46 9.36
N VAL A 76 -5.19 -0.29 8.81
CA VAL A 76 -3.99 -0.95 9.34
C VAL A 76 -3.64 -0.39 10.71
N ALA A 77 -3.72 0.93 10.90
CA ALA A 77 -3.52 1.57 12.21
C ALA A 77 -4.59 1.18 13.24
N GLU A 78 -5.87 1.06 12.83
CA GLU A 78 -6.96 0.57 13.68
C GLU A 78 -6.69 -0.85 14.19
N GLY A 79 -6.13 -1.72 13.33
CA GLY A 79 -5.65 -3.05 13.70
C GLY A 79 -4.33 -3.08 14.48
N GLY A 80 -3.82 -1.93 14.94
CA GLY A 80 -2.56 -1.78 15.67
C GLY A 80 -1.32 -2.13 14.84
N GLY A 81 -1.43 -2.00 13.52
CA GLY A 81 -0.43 -2.41 12.55
C GLY A 81 0.33 -1.28 11.88
N ILE A 82 1.12 -1.64 10.86
CA ILE A 82 1.91 -0.70 10.06
C ILE A 82 1.82 -1.00 8.57
N VAL A 83 1.93 0.05 7.75
CA VAL A 83 2.13 -0.03 6.30
C VAL A 83 3.55 0.41 5.98
N GLN A 84 4.23 -0.33 5.11
CA GLN A 84 5.56 -0.02 4.60
C GLN A 84 5.53 0.06 3.08
N VAL A 85 6.36 0.95 2.53
CA VAL A 85 6.55 1.12 1.10
C VAL A 85 8.05 1.07 0.82
N SER A 86 8.47 0.35 -0.22
CA SER A 86 9.87 0.30 -0.66
C SER A 86 10.43 1.67 -1.03
N ASP A 87 11.75 1.81 -1.05
CA ASP A 87 12.38 3.08 -1.40
C ASP A 87 12.06 3.47 -2.86
N PRO A 88 11.94 4.78 -3.18
CA PRO A 88 11.72 5.24 -4.55
C PRO A 88 12.80 4.79 -5.55
N GLU A 89 14.01 4.52 -5.06
CA GLU A 89 15.17 4.08 -5.84
C GLU A 89 15.18 2.57 -6.12
N ASP A 90 14.31 1.80 -5.46
CA ASP A 90 14.23 0.35 -5.65
C ASP A 90 13.72 0.00 -7.05
N SER A 91 14.25 -1.08 -7.63
CA SER A 91 13.88 -1.53 -8.98
C SER A 91 12.45 -2.07 -9.07
N VAL A 92 11.82 -2.36 -7.93
CA VAL A 92 10.45 -2.83 -7.81
C VAL A 92 9.73 -2.03 -6.74
N LEU A 93 8.41 -1.90 -6.88
CA LEU A 93 7.58 -1.34 -5.82
C LEU A 93 7.10 -2.46 -4.91
N LEU A 94 7.37 -2.35 -3.61
CA LEU A 94 6.84 -3.25 -2.60
C LEU A 94 5.98 -2.48 -1.61
N PHE A 95 4.79 -3.00 -1.37
CA PHE A 95 3.96 -2.65 -0.23
C PHE A 95 3.93 -3.80 0.76
N GLY A 96 4.13 -3.49 2.03
CA GLY A 96 3.91 -4.40 3.15
C GLY A 96 2.85 -3.84 4.08
N ALA A 97 1.96 -4.68 4.59
CA ALA A 97 1.03 -4.32 5.65
C ALA A 97 0.89 -5.47 6.65
N ALA A 98 1.03 -5.18 7.93
CA ALA A 98 0.85 -6.15 9.01
C ALA A 98 -0.04 -5.55 10.10
N PHE A 99 -1.14 -6.20 10.45
CA PHE A 99 -2.13 -5.71 11.41
C PHE A 99 -3.00 -6.84 11.96
N LYS A 100 -3.71 -6.60 13.07
CA LYS A 100 -4.71 -7.56 13.55
C LYS A 100 -6.03 -7.35 12.81
N ALA A 101 -6.60 -8.44 12.29
CA ALA A 101 -7.97 -8.40 11.81
C ALA A 101 -8.91 -8.36 13.02
N GLY A 102 -9.71 -7.28 13.10
CA GLY A 102 -10.81 -7.15 14.07
C GLY A 102 -11.98 -8.06 13.76
#